data_AF-A0A1I9G9C7-F1
#
_entry.id   AF-A0A1I9G9C7-F1
#
_cell.length_a   1.000
_cell.length_b   1.000
_cell.length_c   1.000
_cell.angle_alpha   90.00
_cell.angle_beta   90.00
_cell.angle_gamma   90.00
#
_symmetry.space_group_name_H-M   'P 1'
#
loop_
_entity.id
_entity.type
_entity.pdbx_description
1 polymer ?
#
loop_
_entity_poly.entity_id
_entity_poly.type
_entity_poly.pdbx_seq_one_letter_code
_entity_poly.pdbx_strand_id
1 'polypeptide(L)'
;MDDVKRWYLYVVALGKEWTTTEGLIDNEDPMWIKLVTPEGSVEHISWVNEYKKLRSAVGIEWPGYMVHESVQWSEIYKKWFFLPRRASKQVYNEAEDEERG
;
A
#
# COMPACT_ATOMS: atom_id res chain seq x y z
N MET A 1 4.26 -28.82 -24.69
CA MET A 1 3.50 -28.76 -23.44
C MET A 1 3.51 -27.29 -23.09
N ASP A 2 2.39 -26.61 -23.27
CA ASP A 2 2.35 -25.15 -23.21
C ASP A 2 2.65 -24.68 -21.78
N ASP A 3 3.74 -23.92 -21.61
CA ASP A 3 4.11 -23.25 -20.37
C ASP A 3 3.11 -22.12 -20.07
N VAL A 4 1.90 -22.47 -19.63
CA VAL A 4 0.92 -21.47 -19.19
C VAL A 4 1.40 -20.90 -17.87
N LYS A 5 2.09 -19.76 -17.94
CA LYS A 5 2.52 -19.00 -16.78
C LYS A 5 1.28 -18.52 -16.03
N ARG A 6 1.04 -19.12 -14.87
CA ARG A 6 -0.03 -18.73 -13.95
C ARG A 6 0.43 -17.49 -13.19
N TRP A 7 -0.24 -16.37 -13.45
CA TRP A 7 0.05 -15.11 -12.79
C TRP A 7 -0.99 -14.85 -11.72
N TYR A 8 -0.52 -14.54 -10.52
CA TYR A 8 -1.37 -13.99 -9.47
C TYR A 8 -1.44 -12.47 -9.64
N LEU A 9 -2.63 -11.90 -9.48
CA LEU A 9 -2.82 -10.45 -9.47
C LEU A 9 -2.89 -9.97 -8.02
N TYR A 10 -2.00 -9.04 -7.67
CA TYR A 10 -2.02 -8.35 -6.39
C TYR A 10 -2.72 -7.00 -6.57
N VAL A 11 -3.83 -6.81 -5.88
CA VAL A 11 -4.57 -5.54 -5.87
C VAL A 11 -4.30 -4.84 -4.55
N VAL A 12 -3.69 -3.67 -4.62
CA VAL A 12 -3.37 -2.82 -3.47
C VAL A 12 -4.35 -1.66 -3.33
N ALA A 13 -4.53 -1.17 -2.11
CA ALA A 13 -5.26 0.05 -1.79
C ALA A 13 -4.25 1.15 -1.35
N LEU A 14 -4.71 2.17 -0.63
CA LEU A 14 -3.90 3.35 -0.27
C LEU A 14 -2.64 3.02 0.56
N GLY A 15 -2.66 1.95 1.35
CA GLY A 15 -1.51 1.52 2.15
C GLY A 15 -1.23 2.38 3.39
N LYS A 16 -2.22 3.12 3.89
CA LYS A 16 -2.22 3.78 5.20
C LYS A 16 -3.53 3.51 5.93
N GLU A 17 -3.55 3.84 7.22
CA GLU A 17 -4.78 3.89 8.01
C GLU A 17 -5.84 4.78 7.31
N TRP A 18 -7.08 4.32 7.26
CA TRP A 18 -8.19 5.20 6.88
C TRP A 18 -8.41 6.19 8.02
N THR A 19 -8.53 7.46 7.66
CA THR A 19 -8.61 8.55 8.63
C THR A 19 -9.78 9.45 8.30
N THR A 20 -10.31 10.15 9.30
CA THR A 20 -11.14 11.33 9.05
C THR A 20 -10.35 12.40 8.31
N THR A 21 -11.02 13.45 7.87
CA THR A 21 -10.43 14.62 7.21
C THR A 21 -9.39 15.35 8.07
N GLU A 22 -9.44 15.15 9.39
CA GLU A 22 -8.54 15.71 10.41
C GLU A 22 -7.46 14.72 10.89
N GLY A 23 -7.39 13.52 10.30
CA GLY A 23 -6.33 12.56 10.59
C GLY A 23 -6.57 11.64 11.80
N LEU A 24 -7.80 11.55 12.31
CA LEU A 24 -8.16 10.54 13.31
C LEU A 24 -8.34 9.18 12.65
N ILE A 25 -7.72 8.13 13.21
CA ILE A 25 -7.84 6.76 12.68
C ILE A 25 -9.28 6.28 12.84
N ASP A 26 -9.83 5.76 11.75
CA ASP A 26 -11.11 5.06 11.73
C ASP A 26 -10.90 3.53 11.62
N ASN A 27 -10.13 3.09 10.62
CA ASN A 27 -9.84 1.67 10.39
C ASN A 27 -8.52 1.45 9.63
N GLU A 28 -8.11 0.19 9.46
CA GLU A 28 -6.91 -0.21 8.71
C GLU A 28 -7.24 -0.90 7.37
N ASP A 29 -8.49 -0.82 6.89
CA ASP A 29 -8.95 -1.54 5.70
C ASP A 29 -8.13 -1.21 4.43
N PRO A 30 -7.68 0.03 4.17
CA PRO A 30 -6.84 0.34 3.01
C PRO A 30 -5.43 -0.27 3.08
N MET A 31 -5.08 -0.94 4.18
CA MET A 31 -3.82 -1.67 4.36
C MET A 31 -3.97 -3.17 4.07
N TRP A 32 -5.15 -3.63 3.67
CA TRP A 32 -5.36 -4.97 3.14
C TRP A 32 -5.14 -5.00 1.63
N ILE A 33 -4.61 -6.11 1.14
CA ILE A 33 -4.47 -6.38 -0.29
C ILE A 33 -5.34 -7.57 -0.69
N LYS A 34 -5.61 -7.68 -1.99
CA LYS A 34 -6.32 -8.83 -2.56
C LYS A 34 -5.36 -9.61 -3.45
N LEU A 35 -5.23 -10.89 -3.19
CA LEU A 35 -4.55 -11.84 -4.07
C LEU A 35 -5.62 -12.53 -4.91
N VAL A 36 -5.58 -12.29 -6.22
CA VAL A 36 -6.51 -12.91 -7.18
C VAL A 36 -5.77 -13.99 -7.95
N THR A 37 -6.27 -15.22 -7.89
CA THR A 37 -5.70 -16.36 -8.62
C THR A 37 -6.10 -16.30 -10.10
N PRO A 38 -5.39 -17.01 -11.01
CA PRO A 38 -5.79 -17.11 -12.41
C PRO A 38 -7.23 -17.61 -12.62
N GLU A 39 -7.74 -18.43 -11.70
CA GLU A 39 -9.09 -18.99 -11.70
C GLU A 39 -10.14 -18.03 -11.13
N GLY A 40 -9.73 -16.85 -10.66
CA GLY A 40 -10.62 -15.80 -10.13
C GLY A 40 -10.96 -15.93 -8.64
N SER A 41 -10.31 -16.85 -7.91
CA SER A 41 -10.44 -16.89 -6.45
C SER A 41 -9.74 -15.69 -5.81
N VAL A 42 -10.29 -15.18 -4.71
CA VAL A 42 -9.79 -13.98 -4.04
C VAL A 42 -9.42 -14.32 -2.60
N GLU A 43 -8.19 -14.03 -2.22
CA GLU A 43 -7.73 -14.07 -0.83
C GLU A 43 -7.46 -12.63 -0.34
N HIS A 44 -7.80 -12.38 0.92
CA HIS A 44 -7.59 -11.09 1.58
C HIS A 44 -6.40 -11.20 2.53
N ILE A 45 -5.35 -10.44 2.27
CA ILE A 45 -4.09 -10.52 3.02
C ILE A 45 -3.84 -9.19 3.72
N SER A 46 -3.65 -9.24 5.03
CA SER A 46 -3.29 -8.05 5.80
C SER A 46 -1.85 -7.64 5.50
N TRP A 47 -1.66 -6.42 5.01
CA TRP A 47 -0.35 -5.79 4.82
C TRP A 47 -0.11 -4.65 5.83
N VAL A 48 -0.87 -4.61 6.93
CA VAL A 48 -0.75 -3.57 7.98
C VAL A 48 0.71 -3.40 8.43
N ASN A 49 1.36 -4.51 8.76
CA ASN A 49 2.76 -4.48 9.20
C ASN A 49 3.73 -4.15 8.08
N GLU A 50 3.43 -4.54 6.84
CA GLU A 50 4.33 -4.29 5.70
C GLU A 50 4.33 -2.81 5.30
N TYR A 51 3.16 -2.16 5.26
CA TYR A 51 3.08 -0.71 5.05
C TYR A 51 3.71 0.09 6.19
N LYS A 52 3.54 -0.35 7.45
CA LYS A 52 4.22 0.27 8.60
C LYS A 52 5.74 0.17 8.46
N LYS A 53 6.28 -1.00 8.09
CA LYS A 53 7.72 -1.16 7.80
C LYS A 53 8.19 -0.28 6.65
N LEU A 54 7.39 -0.16 5.57
CA LEU A 54 7.72 0.67 4.41
C LEU A 54 7.87 2.15 4.81
N ARG A 55 6.94 2.71 5.59
CA ARG A 55 7.07 4.11 6.07
C ARG A 55 8.23 4.29 7.04
N SER A 56 8.44 3.35 7.96
CA SER A 56 9.55 3.41 8.92
C SER A 56 10.91 3.35 8.22
N ALA A 57 11.04 2.59 7.13
CA ALA A 57 12.27 2.45 6.36
C ALA A 57 12.76 3.79 5.74
N VAL A 58 11.86 4.76 5.55
CA VAL A 58 12.18 6.12 5.08
C VAL A 58 12.13 7.17 6.19
N GLY A 59 12.06 6.74 7.45
CA GLY A 59 12.05 7.63 8.62
C GLY A 59 10.73 8.38 8.79
N ILE A 60 9.61 7.79 8.36
CA ILE A 60 8.26 8.29 8.59
C ILE A 60 7.58 7.37 9.61
N GLU A 61 7.18 7.93 10.74
CA GLU A 61 6.43 7.26 11.79
C GLU A 61 5.06 7.93 11.96
N TRP A 62 4.10 7.21 12.54
CA TRP A 62 2.81 7.80 12.91
C TRP A 62 3.02 9.06 13.79
N PRO A 63 2.31 10.19 13.55
CA PRO A 63 1.16 10.37 12.65
C PRO A 63 1.49 10.68 11.18
N GLY A 64 2.76 10.63 10.78
CA GLY A 64 3.16 10.66 9.38
C GLY A 64 2.68 9.43 8.61
N TYR A 65 2.57 9.58 7.29
CA TYR A 65 1.99 8.57 6.40
C TYR A 65 2.62 8.56 5.02
N MET A 66 2.33 7.48 4.28
CA MET A 66 2.60 7.35 2.86
C MET A 66 1.33 6.87 2.16
N VAL A 67 1.05 7.41 0.98
CA VAL A 67 -0.04 6.94 0.11
C VAL A 67 0.57 6.23 -1.09
N HIS A 68 0.12 5.00 -1.34
CA HIS A 68 0.61 4.16 -2.41
C HIS A 68 -0.46 4.02 -3.50
N GLU A 69 -0.16 4.49 -4.71
CA GLU A 69 -0.97 4.26 -5.92
C GLU A 69 -0.21 3.46 -6.99
N SER A 70 1.03 3.04 -6.68
CA SER A 70 1.82 2.21 -7.56
C SER A 70 2.69 1.22 -6.78
N VAL A 71 2.75 0.00 -7.30
CA VAL A 71 3.58 -1.09 -6.78
C VAL A 71 3.89 -2.06 -7.92
N GLN A 72 5.10 -2.63 -7.93
CA GLN A 72 5.50 -3.64 -8.89
C GLN A 72 6.37 -4.71 -8.24
N TRP A 73 6.04 -5.98 -8.49
CA TRP A 73 6.96 -7.08 -8.19
C TRP A 73 7.97 -7.24 -9.33
N SER A 74 9.25 -7.36 -8.98
CA SER A 74 10.32 -7.67 -9.93
C SER A 74 10.75 -9.13 -9.80
N GLU A 75 10.58 -9.90 -10.88
CA GLU A 75 11.09 -11.26 -10.96
C GLU A 75 12.63 -11.34 -10.94
N ILE A 76 13.32 -10.28 -11.36
CA ILE A 76 14.79 -10.21 -11.40
C ILE A 76 15.34 -9.98 -9.99
N TYR A 77 14.80 -8.99 -9.28
CA TYR A 77 15.31 -8.62 -7.95
C TYR A 77 14.65 -9.38 -6.81
N LYS A 78 13.56 -10.13 -7.08
CA LYS A 78 12.73 -10.81 -6.09
C LYS A 78 12.29 -9.84 -4.98
N LYS A 79 11.84 -8.65 -5.38
CA LYS A 79 11.46 -7.55 -4.51
C LYS A 79 10.24 -6.81 -5.03
N TRP A 80 9.49 -6.24 -4.09
CA TRP A 80 8.48 -5.23 -4.35
C TRP A 80 9.11 -3.85 -4.45
N PHE A 81 8.69 -3.08 -5.45
CA PHE A 81 9.06 -1.69 -5.65
C PHE A 81 7.80 -0.83 -5.53
N PHE A 82 7.90 0.27 -4.78
CA PHE A 82 6.82 1.22 -4.57
C PHE A 82 7.29 2.60 -4.99
N LEU A 83 6.43 3.34 -5.70
CA LEU A 83 6.59 4.78 -5.89
C LEU A 83 5.38 5.44 -5.22
N PRO A 84 5.53 5.87 -3.95
CA PRO A 84 4.42 6.46 -3.20
C PRO A 84 3.98 7.75 -3.90
N ARG A 85 2.67 7.96 -3.98
CA ARG A 85 2.10 9.21 -4.47
C ARG A 85 2.32 10.36 -3.49
N ARG A 86 2.26 10.05 -2.19
CA ARG A 86 2.43 11.01 -1.09
C ARG A 86 3.35 10.44 -0.02
N ALA A 87 4.15 11.29 0.61
CA ALA A 87 4.94 10.94 1.78
C ALA A 87 5.06 12.15 2.71
N SER A 88 4.59 12.02 3.95
CA SER A 88 4.58 13.13 4.91
C SER A 88 4.98 12.68 6.30
N LYS A 89 5.75 13.51 7.00
CA LYS A 89 6.06 13.37 8.43
C LYS A 89 4.99 13.99 9.33
N GLN A 90 4.01 14.69 8.75
CA GLN A 90 2.93 15.37 9.44
C GLN A 90 1.66 14.53 9.40
N VAL A 91 0.74 14.81 10.32
CA VAL A 91 -0.60 14.18 10.34
C VAL A 91 -1.34 14.42 9.01
N TYR A 92 -2.15 13.45 8.61
CA TYR A 92 -3.02 13.60 7.44
C TYR A 92 -3.99 14.76 7.63
N ASN A 93 -4.10 15.58 6.59
CA ASN A 93 -5.13 16.59 6.44
C ASN A 93 -5.47 16.65 4.95
N GLU A 94 -6.75 16.57 4.60
CA GLU A 94 -7.18 16.47 3.20
C GLU A 94 -6.74 17.67 2.35
N ALA A 95 -6.84 18.89 2.89
CA ALA A 95 -6.48 20.11 2.17
C ALA A 95 -4.96 20.20 1.92
N GLU A 96 -4.15 19.78 2.89
CA GLU A 96 -2.68 19.81 2.75
C GLU A 96 -2.14 18.63 1.93
N ASP A 97 -2.87 17.52 1.82
CA ASP A 97 -2.41 16.33 1.09
C ASP A 97 -2.18 16.60 -0.40
N GLU A 98 -2.91 17.56 -0.99
CA GLU A 98 -2.76 17.95 -2.39
C GLU A 98 -1.32 18.38 -2.74
N GLU A 99 -0.61 18.96 -1.77
CA GLU A 99 0.75 19.50 -1.93
C GLU A 99 1.86 18.53 -1.46
N ARG A 100 1.52 17.34 -0.95
CA ARG A 100 2.49 16.40 -0.34
C ARG A 100 3.02 15.32 -1.31
N GLY A 101 3.16 15.69 -2.59
CA GLY A 101 3.62 14.82 -3.68
C GLY A 101 5.11 14.57 -3.72
#